data_AF-A0A355IMG1-F1
#
_entry.id   AF-A0A355IMG1-F1
#
_cell.length_a   1.000
_cell.length_b   1.000
_cell.length_c   1.000
_cell.angle_alpha   90.00
_cell.angle_beta   90.00
_cell.angle_gamma   90.00
#
_symmetry.space_group_name_H-M   'P 1'
#
loop_
_entity.id
_entity.type
_entity.pdbx_description
1 polymer ?
#
loop_
_entity_poly.entity_id
_entity_poly.type
_entity_poly.pdbx_seq_one_letter_code
_entity_poly.pdbx_strand_id
1 'polypeptide(L)' 'MAELKAHDHRYSLFKPFRNGQVYAYTNRVTEAEGNDYWERAVARPDELLADFIHLFHPACLPDHTFMYLKKLPQ' A
#
# COMPACT_ATOMS: atom_id res chain seq x y z
N MET A 1 -13.12 -1.23 -2.08
CA MET A 1 -12.84 -2.48 -2.85
C MET A 1 -13.84 -2.79 -3.95
N ALA A 2 -15.00 -2.11 -4.01
CA ALA A 2 -16.03 -2.33 -5.03
C ALA A 2 -15.52 -2.14 -6.46
N GLU A 3 -14.73 -1.08 -6.70
CA GLU A 3 -14.13 -0.81 -8.02
C GLU A 3 -13.20 -1.94 -8.49
N LEU A 4 -12.37 -2.50 -7.60
CA LEU A 4 -11.52 -3.65 -7.93
C LEU A 4 -12.36 -4.84 -8.39
N LYS A 5 -13.42 -5.19 -7.64
CA LYS A 5 -14.31 -6.31 -7.99
C LYS A 5 -15.08 -6.06 -9.28
N ALA A 6 -15.48 -4.81 -9.54
CA ALA A 6 -16.14 -4.41 -10.78
C ALA A 6 -15.20 -4.54 -11.98
N HIS A 7 -13.92 -4.26 -11.79
CA HIS A 7 -12.89 -4.45 -12.82
C HIS A 7 -12.62 -5.94 -13.10
N ASP A 8 -12.45 -6.76 -12.04
CA ASP A 8 -12.37 -8.21 -12.16
C ASP A 8 -12.89 -8.92 -10.90
N HIS A 9 -13.97 -9.69 -11.06
CA HIS A 9 -14.61 -10.43 -9.97
C HIS A 9 -13.67 -11.45 -9.32
N ARG A 10 -12.65 -11.96 -10.04
CA ARG A 10 -11.68 -12.94 -9.53
C ARG A 10 -10.83 -12.38 -8.40
N TYR A 11 -10.70 -11.06 -8.28
CA TYR A 11 -9.99 -10.48 -7.14
C TYR A 11 -10.61 -10.86 -5.80
N SER A 12 -11.93 -11.10 -5.76
CA SER A 12 -12.64 -11.53 -4.55
C SER A 12 -12.28 -12.95 -4.07
N LEU A 13 -11.59 -13.73 -4.89
CA LEU A 13 -11.11 -15.07 -4.54
C LEU A 13 -9.88 -15.01 -3.61
N PHE A 14 -9.12 -13.92 -3.65
CA PHE A 14 -7.91 -13.77 -2.85
C PHE A 14 -8.23 -13.48 -1.37
N LYS A 15 -7.48 -14.12 -0.47
CA LYS A 15 -7.59 -13.87 0.98
C LYS A 15 -7.36 -12.39 1.36
N PRO A 16 -6.35 -11.68 0.81
CA PRO A 16 -6.19 -10.24 1.05
C PRO A 16 -7.43 -9.41 0.70
N PHE A 17 -8.11 -9.71 -0.41
CA PHE A 17 -9.33 -9.00 -0.80
C PHE A 17 -10.44 -9.19 0.25
N ARG A 18 -10.69 -10.44 0.63
CA ARG A 18 -11.75 -10.78 1.61
C ARG A 18 -11.49 -10.20 3.00
N ASN A 19 -10.21 -10.04 3.36
CA ASN A 19 -9.80 -9.51 4.66
C ASN A 19 -9.56 -7.99 4.65
N GLY A 20 -9.82 -7.31 3.52
CA GLY A 20 -9.55 -5.88 3.37
C GLY A 20 -8.07 -5.51 3.52
N GLN A 21 -7.16 -6.42 3.24
CA GLN A 21 -5.70 -6.22 3.33
C GLN A 21 -5.12 -5.94 1.94
N VAL A 22 -5.66 -4.93 1.26
CA VAL A 22 -5.18 -4.49 -0.06
C VAL A 22 -4.61 -3.09 0.07
N TYR A 23 -3.45 -2.88 -0.53
CA TYR A 23 -2.66 -1.66 -0.40
C TYR A 23 -2.27 -1.16 -1.79
N ALA A 24 -2.23 0.15 -1.96
CA ALA A 24 -1.76 0.82 -3.17
C ALA A 24 -0.55 1.71 -2.84
N TYR A 25 0.28 2.02 -3.85
CA TYR A 25 1.44 2.91 -3.70
C TYR A 25 1.06 4.39 -3.82
N THR A 26 -0.11 4.78 -3.32
CA THR A 26 -0.71 6.11 -3.55
C THR A 26 -0.87 6.92 -2.27
N ASN A 27 -0.09 6.61 -1.24
CA ASN A 27 -0.18 7.34 0.03
C ASN A 27 0.40 8.76 -0.07
N ARG A 28 1.34 8.97 -0.99
CA ARG A 28 2.00 10.25 -1.25
C ARG A 28 1.95 10.55 -2.74
N VAL A 29 0.84 11.14 -3.17
CA VAL A 29 0.62 11.59 -4.54
C VAL A 29 0.34 13.09 -4.50
N THR A 30 0.99 13.85 -5.37
CA THR A 30 0.80 15.31 -5.46
C THR A 30 -0.49 15.65 -6.21
N GLU A 31 -0.93 16.90 -6.14
CA GLU A 31 -2.11 17.38 -6.90
C GLU A 31 -1.92 17.27 -8.42
N ALA A 32 -0.67 17.24 -8.89
CA ALA A 32 -0.31 17.05 -10.30
C ALA A 32 -0.08 15.57 -10.67
N GLU A 33 -0.61 14.64 -9.87
CA GLU A 33 -0.50 13.18 -10.05
C GLU A 33 0.93 12.59 -9.96
N GLY A 34 1.91 13.37 -9.50
CA GLY A 34 3.25 12.87 -9.23
C GLY A 34 3.24 11.89 -8.06
N ASN A 35 3.86 10.72 -8.23
CA ASN A 35 3.83 9.64 -7.24
C ASN A 35 5.22 9.43 -6.61
N ASP A 36 5.32 9.79 -5.32
CA ASP A 36 6.57 9.76 -4.56
C ASP A 36 7.15 8.34 -4.41
N TYR A 37 6.33 7.29 -4.55
CA TYR A 37 6.81 5.91 -4.60
C TYR A 37 7.75 5.69 -5.81
N TRP A 38 7.37 6.18 -6.98
CA TRP A 38 8.17 5.99 -8.20
C TRP A 38 9.34 6.95 -8.28
N GLU A 39 9.22 8.13 -7.67
CA GLU A 39 10.24 9.18 -7.74
C GLU A 39 11.32 9.06 -6.65
N ARG A 40 10.91 8.79 -5.40
CA ARG A 40 11.83 8.80 -4.23
C ARG A 40 12.14 7.40 -3.71
N ALA A 41 11.17 6.49 -3.66
CA ALA A 41 11.36 5.22 -2.95
C ALA A 41 12.49 4.36 -3.54
N VAL A 42 12.74 4.50 -4.84
CA VAL A 42 13.88 3.87 -5.54
C VAL A 42 15.23 4.36 -4.99
N ALA A 43 15.32 5.64 -4.60
CA ALA A 43 16.51 6.23 -3.99
C ALA A 43 16.55 6.11 -2.45
N ARG A 44 15.42 5.74 -1.82
CA ARG A 44 15.26 5.55 -0.37
C ARG A 44 14.75 4.14 -0.04
N PRO A 45 15.57 3.10 -0.30
CA PRO A 45 15.20 1.73 0.00
C PRO A 45 14.94 1.50 1.49
N ASP A 46 15.54 2.30 2.38
CA ASP A 46 15.27 2.30 3.81
C ASP A 46 13.80 2.63 4.13
N GLU A 47 13.26 3.70 3.53
CA GLU A 47 11.87 4.13 3.71
C GLU A 47 10.91 3.10 3.08
N LEU A 48 11.25 2.60 1.89
CA LEU A 48 10.47 1.57 1.20
C LEU A 48 10.40 0.28 2.03
N LEU A 49 11.54 -0.19 2.55
CA LEU A 49 11.58 -1.42 3.33
C LEU A 49 10.88 -1.27 4.67
N ALA A 50 10.94 -0.09 5.32
CA ALA A 50 10.22 0.16 6.58
C ALA A 50 8.70 -0.04 6.43
N ASP A 51 8.11 0.40 5.31
CA ASP A 51 6.71 0.13 4.97
C ASP A 51 6.39 -1.36 4.92
N PHE A 52 7.20 -2.16 4.21
CA PHE A 52 6.97 -3.59 4.09
C PHE A 52 7.25 -4.35 5.40
N ILE A 53 8.26 -3.93 6.17
CA ILE A 53 8.52 -4.49 7.50
C ILE A 53 7.32 -4.24 8.40
N HIS A 54 6.80 -3.02 8.47
CA HIS A 54 5.61 -2.73 9.27
C HIS A 54 4.37 -3.49 8.78
N LEU A 55 4.20 -3.64 7.46
CA LEU A 55 3.08 -4.40 6.88
C LEU A 55 3.10 -5.88 7.29
N PHE A 56 4.25 -6.54 7.18
CA PHE A 56 4.37 -7.99 7.41
C PHE A 56 4.67 -8.33 8.88
N HIS A 57 5.37 -7.44 9.58
CA HIS A 57 5.88 -7.62 10.93
C HIS A 57 5.70 -6.34 11.77
N PRO A 58 4.45 -5.93 12.07
CA PRO A 58 4.18 -4.65 12.75
C PRO A 58 4.87 -4.52 14.10
N ALA A 59 5.14 -5.64 14.80
CA ALA A 59 5.86 -5.64 16.07
C ALA A 59 7.33 -5.20 15.96
N CYS A 60 7.95 -5.29 14.77
CA CYS A 60 9.34 -4.87 14.56
C CYS A 60 9.48 -3.34 14.49
N LEU A 61 8.44 -2.65 14.02
CA LEU A 61 8.40 -1.19 13.86
C LEU A 61 7.03 -0.66 14.29
N PRO A 62 6.66 -0.74 15.59
CA PRO A 62 5.29 -0.50 16.05
C PRO A 62 4.79 0.93 15.79
N ASP A 63 5.70 1.90 15.78
CA ASP A 63 5.38 3.32 15.59
C ASP A 63 5.53 3.79 14.13
N HIS A 64 5.87 2.88 13.21
CA HIS A 64 6.03 3.23 11.80
C HIS A 64 4.68 3.52 11.17
N THR A 65 4.61 4.65 10.47
CA THR A 65 3.44 5.01 9.65
C THR A 65 3.79 4.77 8.21
N PHE A 66 2.88 4.13 7.46
CA PHE A 66 3.11 3.89 6.04
C PHE A 66 3.44 5.19 5.30
N MET A 67 4.55 5.17 4.59
CA MET A 67 5.06 6.30 3.84
C MET A 67 4.51 6.26 2.42
N TYR A 68 4.60 5.11 1.74
CA TYR A 68 4.16 4.92 0.36
C TYR A 68 2.90 4.06 0.26
N LEU A 69 2.72 3.09 1.15
CA LEU A 69 1.58 2.17 1.15
C LEU A 69 0.32 2.84 1.70
N LYS A 70 -0.77 2.76 0.95
CA LYS A 70 -2.10 3.20 1.37
C LYS A 70 -3.04 2.01 1.39
N LYS A 71 -3.56 1.67 2.56
CA LYS A 71 -4.60 0.65 2.68
C LYS A 71 -5.87 1.13 1.97
N LEU A 72 -6.42 0.30 1.08
CA LEU A 72 -7.65 0.64 0.38
C LEU A 72 -8.85 0.46 1.31
N PRO A 73 -9.82 1.39 1.28
CA PRO A 73 -11.07 1.22 2.02
C PRO A 73 -11.82 0.00 1.47
N GLN A 74 -12.47 -0.72 2.38
CA GLN A 74 -13.24 -1.92 2.06
C GLN A 74 -14.37 -1.60 1.08
#